data_AF-A0A936BTC5-F1
#
_entry.id   AF-A0A936BTC5-F1
#
_cell.length_a   1.000
_cell.length_b   1.000
_cell.length_c   1.000
_cell.angle_alpha   90.00
_cell.angle_beta   90.00
_cell.angle_gamma   90.00
#
_symmetry.space_group_name_H-M   'P 1'
#
loop_
_entity.id
_entity.type
_entity.pdbx_description
1 polymer ?
#
loop_
_entity_poly.entity_id
_entity_poly.type
_entity_poly.pdbx_seq_one_letter_code
_entity_poly.pdbx_strand_id
1 'polypeptide(L)'
;MLLTLAFRHLMVHRGRALLLLLGYGLGVGVMIVLLSVGEAMLAQSRDVSLVSGGQVTVLPQGISVEEMRTGGASGLFFGIERARFLTRQLLGGERHAGLVRAVSPVVEQKLVYLRKGNVVLPVRAGAEIPSRARALGAGIRVTAGRWEDHAADSAWITPSPEQLYHELDRFHLPPVPDSTWAEWHYFNVAAGPEEWWYVTYLVGGAIPDGRWGGQLLVTHRLPGGRYERYQSTVPGDSIRLDTTRADLRLGDNAVTQRDGRYTLQGRAGALRLALTVTPHRHRYFPPVSLREGAYPSGYVVPALSATAEGEFCVAARCTRFAAAPAYHDHNWGVWREVTWDWGAAHGGALDLLYGAVYAPDDTLPANRTGAPRIFVALVDSAGVRQILRAREVRYAGRHPGSDRAGAAAPASFTFVAARDADTVTMAATILDFQASRTTSTAATRRFLQMRGRFTLRGRIAGRVVADSGTGFFETYVE
;
A
#
# COMPACT_ATOMS: atom_id res chain seq x y z
N MET A 1 5.70 -72.87 20.22
CA MET A 1 4.68 -73.08 21.27
C MET A 1 3.47 -72.15 21.14
N LEU A 2 3.67 -70.82 21.06
CA LEU A 2 2.58 -69.84 20.90
C LEU A 2 1.75 -69.99 19.62
N LEU A 3 2.41 -70.18 18.47
CA LEU A 3 1.76 -70.44 17.17
C LEU A 3 0.90 -71.71 17.18
N THR A 4 1.39 -72.77 17.83
CA THR A 4 0.72 -74.06 17.93
C THR A 4 -0.53 -73.99 18.81
N LEU A 5 -0.48 -73.22 19.90
CA LEU A 5 -1.62 -72.92 20.78
C LEU A 5 -2.66 -72.03 20.10
N ALA A 6 -2.24 -71.00 19.37
CA ALA A 6 -3.14 -70.13 18.61
C ALA A 6 -3.90 -70.91 17.52
N PHE A 7 -3.23 -71.81 16.79
CA PHE A 7 -3.85 -72.63 15.75
C PHE A 7 -4.83 -73.66 16.32
N ARG A 8 -4.52 -74.26 17.48
CA ARG A 8 -5.44 -75.15 18.19
C ARG A 8 -6.69 -74.40 18.69
N HIS A 9 -6.52 -73.18 19.19
CA HIS A 9 -7.62 -72.35 19.67
C HIS A 9 -8.57 -71.92 18.54
N LEU A 10 -8.05 -71.73 17.32
CA LEU A 10 -8.83 -71.53 16.10
C LEU A 10 -9.66 -72.76 15.70
N MET A 11 -9.08 -73.96 15.86
CA MET A 11 -9.71 -75.23 15.46
C MET A 11 -10.76 -75.74 16.45
N VAL A 12 -10.64 -75.41 17.74
CA VAL A 12 -11.56 -75.84 18.82
C VAL A 12 -12.81 -74.96 18.89
N HIS A 13 -12.68 -73.64 18.65
CA HIS A 13 -13.81 -72.70 18.70
C HIS A 13 -14.12 -72.12 17.32
N ARG A 14 -14.39 -73.00 16.35
CA ARG A 14 -14.55 -72.68 14.92
C ARG A 14 -15.50 -71.50 14.65
N GLY A 15 -16.64 -71.45 15.35
CA GLY A 15 -17.62 -70.36 15.18
C GLY A 15 -17.12 -68.99 15.68
N ARG A 16 -16.44 -68.95 16.83
CA ARG A 16 -15.88 -67.69 17.39
C ARG A 16 -14.68 -67.21 16.59
N ALA A 17 -13.84 -68.14 16.13
CA ALA A 17 -12.70 -67.82 15.27
C ALA A 17 -13.14 -67.28 13.90
N LEU A 18 -14.16 -67.89 13.28
CA LEU A 18 -14.74 -67.40 12.03
C LEU A 18 -15.34 -65.99 12.19
N LEU A 19 -16.09 -65.76 13.27
CA LEU A 19 -16.67 -64.44 13.57
C LEU A 19 -15.58 -63.37 13.77
N LEU A 20 -14.49 -63.71 14.47
CA LEU A 20 -13.38 -62.80 14.72
C LEU A 20 -12.61 -62.47 13.43
N LEU A 21 -12.36 -63.46 12.58
CA LEU A 21 -11.70 -63.26 11.28
C LEU A 21 -12.58 -62.46 10.31
N LEU A 22 -13.89 -62.72 10.29
CA LEU A 22 -14.85 -61.93 9.50
C LEU A 22 -14.93 -60.50 10.01
N GLY A 23 -15.02 -60.29 11.33
CA GLY A 23 -15.03 -58.96 11.94
C GLY A 23 -13.73 -58.19 11.66
N TYR A 24 -12.58 -58.86 11.75
CA TYR A 24 -11.28 -58.26 11.41
C TYR A 24 -11.18 -57.93 9.92
N GLY A 25 -11.56 -58.86 9.03
CA GLY A 25 -11.57 -58.64 7.58
C GLY A 25 -12.52 -57.52 7.16
N LEU A 26 -13.70 -57.43 7.79
CA LEU A 26 -14.65 -56.34 7.58
C LEU A 26 -14.05 -55.00 8.07
N GLY A 27 -13.44 -54.98 9.25
CA GLY A 27 -12.79 -53.77 9.80
C GLY A 27 -11.64 -53.27 8.92
N VAL A 28 -10.79 -54.18 8.44
CA VAL A 28 -9.71 -53.86 7.49
C VAL A 28 -10.30 -53.40 6.16
N GLY A 29 -11.34 -54.06 5.64
CA GLY A 29 -12.01 -53.68 4.40
C GLY A 29 -12.61 -52.27 4.48
N VAL A 30 -13.31 -51.95 5.57
CA VAL A 30 -13.84 -50.61 5.82
C VAL A 30 -12.71 -49.57 5.90
N MET A 31 -11.61 -49.89 6.58
CA MET A 31 -10.47 -48.97 6.68
C MET A 31 -9.79 -48.72 5.32
N ILE A 32 -9.63 -49.74 4.49
CA ILE A 32 -9.11 -49.60 3.13
C ILE A 32 -10.05 -48.73 2.29
N VAL A 33 -11.36 -48.96 2.37
CA VAL A 33 -12.34 -48.14 1.65
C VAL A 33 -12.28 -46.68 2.12
N LEU A 34 -12.24 -46.42 3.42
CA LEU A 34 -12.12 -45.06 3.95
C LEU A 34 -10.82 -44.37 3.53
N LEU A 35 -9.70 -45.09 3.52
CA LEU A 35 -8.41 -44.55 3.04
C LEU A 35 -8.45 -44.28 1.53
N SER A 36 -9.05 -45.17 0.74
CA SER A 36 -9.19 -44.99 -0.71
C SER A 36 -10.12 -43.83 -1.08
N VAL A 37 -11.22 -43.63 -0.32
CA VAL A 37 -12.10 -42.46 -0.47
C VAL A 37 -11.36 -41.20 -0.04
N GLY A 38 -10.58 -41.26 1.04
CA GLY A 38 -9.70 -40.17 1.48
C GLY A 38 -8.69 -39.78 0.40
N GLU A 39 -8.00 -40.74 -0.22
CA GLU A 39 -7.07 -40.51 -1.32
C GLU A 39 -7.76 -39.97 -2.58
N ALA A 40 -8.92 -40.51 -2.96
CA ALA A 40 -9.69 -40.02 -4.10
C ALA A 40 -10.17 -38.58 -3.87
N MET A 41 -10.63 -38.27 -2.65
CA MET A 41 -10.99 -36.90 -2.25
C MET A 41 -9.76 -35.98 -2.26
N LEU A 42 -8.59 -36.45 -1.81
CA LEU A 42 -7.33 -35.70 -1.85
C LEU A 42 -6.82 -35.47 -3.28
N ALA A 43 -6.94 -36.47 -4.15
CA ALA A 43 -6.55 -36.38 -5.56
C ALA A 43 -7.47 -35.42 -6.32
N GLN A 44 -8.77 -35.51 -6.09
CA GLN A 44 -9.75 -34.59 -6.65
C GLN A 44 -9.58 -33.18 -6.07
N SER A 45 -9.25 -33.04 -4.78
CA SER A 45 -8.95 -31.74 -4.17
C SER A 45 -7.62 -31.14 -4.62
N ARG A 46 -6.75 -31.89 -5.30
CA ARG A 46 -5.52 -31.39 -5.92
C ARG A 46 -5.70 -30.92 -7.37
N ASP A 47 -6.86 -31.17 -7.97
CA ASP A 47 -7.14 -30.70 -9.33
C ASP A 47 -7.30 -29.17 -9.32
N VAL A 48 -6.30 -28.47 -9.86
CA VAL A 48 -6.22 -27.00 -9.89
C VAL A 48 -7.44 -26.39 -10.60
N SER A 49 -8.05 -27.13 -11.54
CA SER A 49 -9.22 -26.70 -12.31
C SER A 49 -10.48 -26.45 -11.46
N LEU A 50 -10.51 -26.92 -10.20
CA LEU A 50 -11.67 -26.79 -9.31
C LEU A 50 -11.72 -25.51 -8.46
N VAL A 51 -10.66 -24.69 -8.39
CA VAL A 51 -10.68 -23.41 -7.63
C VAL A 51 -10.57 -22.17 -8.51
N SER A 52 -10.04 -22.29 -9.72
CA SER A 52 -10.26 -21.30 -10.78
C SER A 52 -9.83 -21.89 -12.13
N GLY A 53 -10.30 -21.31 -13.24
CA GLY A 53 -9.83 -21.68 -14.57
C GLY A 53 -8.44 -21.13 -14.94
N GLY A 54 -7.76 -20.44 -14.02
CA GLY A 54 -6.48 -19.76 -14.27
C GLY A 54 -5.25 -20.67 -14.23
N GLN A 55 -4.20 -20.31 -14.98
CA GLN A 55 -2.89 -21.00 -14.95
C GLN A 55 -2.08 -20.71 -13.68
N VAL A 56 -2.36 -19.59 -13.01
CA VAL A 56 -1.66 -19.13 -11.80
C VAL A 56 -2.70 -18.58 -10.81
N THR A 57 -2.66 -19.05 -9.57
CA THR A 57 -3.48 -18.56 -8.46
C THR A 57 -2.59 -17.86 -7.44
N VAL A 58 -2.90 -16.61 -7.10
CA VAL A 58 -2.19 -15.84 -6.08
C VAL A 58 -3.00 -15.88 -4.80
N LEU A 59 -2.39 -16.31 -3.70
CA LEU A 59 -3.02 -16.42 -2.38
C LEU A 59 -2.30 -15.52 -1.36
N PRO A 60 -3.01 -15.08 -0.30
CA PRO A 60 -2.35 -14.49 0.87
C PRO A 60 -1.27 -15.41 1.43
N GLN A 61 -0.20 -14.82 1.96
CA GLN A 61 0.89 -15.58 2.56
C GLN A 61 0.37 -16.46 3.70
N GLY A 62 0.83 -17.72 3.75
CA GLY A 62 0.47 -18.67 4.81
C GLY A 62 -0.82 -19.45 4.57
N ILE A 63 -1.44 -19.32 3.38
CA ILE A 63 -2.63 -20.08 3.00
C ILE A 63 -2.30 -21.03 1.86
N SER A 64 -2.71 -22.29 2.00
CA SER A 64 -2.68 -23.26 0.91
C SER A 64 -4.05 -23.35 0.21
N VAL A 65 -4.02 -23.75 -1.07
CA VAL A 65 -5.23 -24.06 -1.85
C VAL A 65 -6.06 -25.17 -1.18
N GLU A 66 -5.40 -26.12 -0.50
CA GLU A 66 -6.04 -27.26 0.19
C GLU A 66 -6.84 -26.79 1.43
N GLU A 67 -6.34 -25.83 2.19
CA GLU A 67 -7.02 -25.25 3.37
C GLU A 67 -8.26 -24.42 2.99
N MET A 68 -8.23 -23.73 1.85
CA MET A 68 -9.41 -23.03 1.31
C MET A 68 -10.53 -23.99 0.91
N ARG A 69 -10.18 -25.15 0.32
CA ARG A 69 -11.14 -26.14 -0.20
C ARG A 69 -11.81 -26.97 0.90
N THR A 70 -11.02 -27.42 1.88
CA THR A 70 -11.51 -28.31 2.97
C THR A 70 -12.36 -27.58 4.02
N GLY A 71 -12.43 -26.25 3.96
CA GLY A 71 -13.12 -25.46 4.97
C GLY A 71 -12.42 -25.50 6.34
N GLY A 72 -11.17 -25.99 6.42
CA GLY A 72 -10.38 -25.97 7.66
C GLY A 72 -10.13 -24.54 8.18
N ALA A 73 -10.28 -23.54 7.31
CA ALA A 73 -10.27 -22.12 7.66
C ALA A 73 -11.67 -21.52 7.87
N SER A 74 -12.67 -22.28 8.38
CA SER A 74 -14.08 -21.87 8.49
C SER A 74 -14.39 -20.67 9.41
N GLY A 75 -13.39 -19.90 9.82
CA GLY A 75 -13.57 -18.65 10.55
C GLY A 75 -12.53 -17.56 10.23
N LEU A 76 -11.65 -17.76 9.24
CA LEU A 76 -10.54 -16.84 8.98
C LEU A 76 -10.78 -16.08 7.67
N PHE A 77 -11.07 -14.78 7.80
CA PHE A 77 -11.29 -13.87 6.68
C PHE A 77 -9.96 -13.35 6.16
N PHE A 78 -9.29 -14.12 5.31
CA PHE A 78 -8.08 -13.64 4.65
C PHE A 78 -8.41 -12.89 3.36
N GLY A 79 -7.68 -11.81 3.11
CA GLY A 79 -7.74 -11.02 1.89
C GLY A 79 -6.33 -10.69 1.43
N ILE A 80 -6.16 -10.42 0.14
CA ILE A 80 -4.91 -9.86 -0.34
C ILE A 80 -4.99 -8.36 -0.17
N GLU A 81 -4.23 -7.83 0.78
CA GLU A 81 -4.05 -6.39 0.89
C GLU A 81 -3.60 -5.85 -0.47
N ARG A 82 -4.27 -4.79 -0.94
CA ARG A 82 -3.99 -4.18 -2.24
C ARG A 82 -4.30 -5.09 -3.45
N ALA A 83 -5.26 -6.01 -3.33
CA ALA A 83 -5.75 -6.84 -4.44
C ALA A 83 -6.05 -6.01 -5.71
N ARG A 84 -6.62 -4.80 -5.57
CA ARG A 84 -6.85 -3.87 -6.68
C ARG A 84 -5.56 -3.47 -7.39
N PHE A 85 -4.52 -3.09 -6.64
CA PHE A 85 -3.22 -2.74 -7.20
C PHE A 85 -2.55 -3.94 -7.88
N LEU A 86 -2.59 -5.13 -7.26
CA LEU A 86 -2.09 -6.35 -7.89
C LEU A 86 -2.82 -6.65 -9.21
N THR A 87 -4.15 -6.52 -9.20
CA THR A 87 -5.00 -6.78 -10.36
C THR A 87 -4.74 -5.78 -11.49
N ARG A 88 -4.66 -4.48 -11.17
CA ARG A 88 -4.61 -3.39 -12.17
C ARG A 88 -3.20 -3.06 -12.66
N GLN A 89 -2.20 -3.09 -11.78
CA GLN A 89 -0.83 -2.64 -12.07
C GLN A 89 0.14 -3.80 -12.21
N LEU A 90 0.20 -4.71 -11.23
CA LEU A 90 1.24 -5.75 -11.25
C LEU A 90 0.93 -6.89 -12.22
N LEU A 91 -0.30 -7.39 -12.25
CA LEU A 91 -0.66 -8.53 -13.10
C LEU A 91 -1.37 -8.08 -14.38
N GLY A 92 -2.39 -7.22 -14.26
CA GLY A 92 -3.17 -6.73 -15.40
C GLY A 92 -2.67 -5.42 -16.00
N GLY A 93 -1.51 -4.91 -15.57
CA GLY A 93 -0.94 -3.67 -16.06
C GLY A 93 -0.27 -3.82 -17.43
N GLU A 94 0.02 -2.68 -18.07
CA GLU A 94 0.59 -2.62 -19.43
C GLU A 94 1.90 -3.39 -19.58
N ARG A 95 2.74 -3.40 -18.53
CA ARG A 95 4.01 -4.13 -18.52
C ARG A 95 3.85 -5.62 -18.84
N HIS A 96 2.76 -6.24 -18.39
CA HIS A 96 2.54 -7.68 -18.52
C HIS A 96 1.45 -8.02 -19.55
N ALA A 97 0.96 -7.05 -20.32
CA ALA A 97 -0.12 -7.28 -21.29
C ALA A 97 0.20 -8.36 -22.35
N GLY A 98 1.49 -8.58 -22.66
CA GLY A 98 1.94 -9.64 -23.57
C GLY A 98 2.11 -11.03 -22.91
N LEU A 99 2.06 -11.11 -21.57
CA LEU A 99 2.26 -12.34 -20.80
C LEU A 99 0.98 -12.79 -20.06
N VAL A 100 0.19 -11.82 -19.59
CA VAL A 100 -1.02 -12.05 -18.79
C VAL A 100 -2.23 -11.69 -19.62
N ARG A 101 -3.00 -12.72 -20.02
CA ARG A 101 -4.21 -12.54 -20.83
C ARG A 101 -5.38 -11.96 -20.03
N ALA A 102 -5.57 -12.43 -18.80
CA ALA A 102 -6.66 -12.02 -17.93
C ALA A 102 -6.29 -12.22 -16.46
N VAL A 103 -6.87 -11.39 -15.60
CA VAL A 103 -6.78 -11.49 -14.14
C VAL A 103 -8.20 -11.39 -13.60
N SER A 104 -8.61 -12.33 -12.74
CA SER A 104 -9.90 -12.30 -12.05
C SER A 104 -9.67 -12.19 -10.55
N PRO A 105 -10.13 -11.12 -9.88
CA PRO A 105 -10.20 -11.10 -8.44
C PRO A 105 -11.33 -12.02 -7.97
N VAL A 106 -11.05 -12.85 -6.97
CA VAL A 106 -12.01 -13.80 -6.41
C VAL A 106 -12.12 -13.58 -4.91
N VAL A 107 -13.34 -13.61 -4.40
CA VAL A 107 -13.64 -13.71 -2.97
C VAL A 107 -14.36 -15.03 -2.76
N GLU A 108 -13.85 -15.92 -1.91
CA GLU A 108 -14.48 -17.21 -1.63
C GLU A 108 -14.82 -17.40 -0.15
N GLN A 109 -15.71 -18.37 0.11
CA GLN A 109 -16.02 -18.91 1.45
C GLN A 109 -16.44 -17.85 2.48
N LYS A 110 -17.08 -16.74 2.07
CA LYS A 110 -17.61 -15.75 3.00
C LYS A 110 -18.87 -16.31 3.67
N LEU A 111 -18.86 -16.39 5.00
CA LEU A 111 -20.04 -16.74 5.77
C LEU A 111 -21.08 -15.62 5.64
N VAL A 112 -22.25 -15.97 5.11
CA VAL A 112 -23.43 -15.09 5.10
C VAL A 112 -24.63 -15.86 5.65
N TYR A 113 -25.62 -15.13 6.15
CA TYR A 113 -26.83 -15.73 6.69
C TYR A 113 -28.00 -15.41 5.78
N LEU A 114 -28.60 -16.43 5.17
CA LEU A 114 -29.82 -16.27 4.38
C LEU A 114 -31.02 -16.35 5.32
N ARG A 115 -31.86 -15.33 5.31
CA ARG A 115 -33.14 -15.32 6.01
C ARG A 115 -34.27 -15.61 5.03
N LYS A 116 -35.07 -16.64 5.31
CA LYS A 116 -36.30 -16.96 4.58
C LYS A 116 -37.45 -17.07 5.58
N GLY A 117 -38.26 -16.01 5.71
CA GLY A 117 -39.24 -15.88 6.80
C GLY A 117 -38.53 -15.89 8.15
N ASN A 118 -38.93 -16.79 9.05
CA ASN A 118 -38.33 -16.95 10.39
C ASN A 118 -37.12 -17.90 10.41
N VAL A 119 -36.74 -18.50 9.28
CA VAL A 119 -35.60 -19.42 9.21
C VAL A 119 -34.34 -18.65 8.81
N VAL A 120 -33.27 -18.83 9.58
CA VAL A 120 -31.93 -18.29 9.27
C VAL A 120 -31.00 -19.46 8.99
N LEU A 121 -30.40 -19.48 7.80
CA LEU A 121 -29.49 -20.52 7.36
C LEU A 121 -28.09 -19.94 7.14
N PRO A 122 -27.04 -20.49 7.77
CA PRO A 122 -25.67 -20.14 7.41
C PRO A 122 -25.36 -20.71 6.02
N VAL A 123 -24.88 -19.86 5.12
CA VAL A 123 -24.41 -20.29 3.80
C VAL A 123 -23.03 -19.68 3.52
N ARG A 124 -22.30 -20.31 2.60
CA ARG A 124 -21.03 -19.78 2.11
C ARG A 124 -21.25 -19.12 0.77
N ALA A 125 -20.85 -17.85 0.68
CA ALA A 125 -20.93 -17.06 -0.54
C ALA A 125 -19.53 -16.84 -1.12
N GLY A 126 -19.46 -16.81 -2.45
CA GLY A 126 -18.31 -16.33 -3.21
C GLY A 126 -18.73 -15.19 -4.12
N ALA A 127 -17.77 -14.41 -4.59
CA ALA A 127 -17.97 -13.34 -5.55
C ALA A 127 -16.77 -13.27 -6.50
N GLU A 128 -17.07 -13.14 -7.79
CA GLU A 128 -16.11 -12.91 -8.87
C GLU A 128 -16.68 -11.88 -9.83
N ILE A 129 -15.79 -11.24 -10.58
CA ILE A 129 -16.20 -10.38 -11.70
C ILE A 129 -16.54 -11.27 -12.89
N PRO A 130 -17.81 -11.33 -13.34
CA PRO A 130 -18.28 -12.36 -14.28
C PRO A 130 -17.48 -12.41 -15.59
N SER A 131 -17.16 -11.27 -16.20
CA SER A 131 -16.37 -11.20 -17.43
C SER A 131 -14.95 -11.72 -17.25
N ARG A 132 -14.34 -11.47 -16.08
CA ARG A 132 -12.97 -11.89 -15.77
C ARG A 132 -12.91 -13.37 -15.43
N ALA A 133 -13.89 -13.87 -14.69
CA ALA A 133 -14.07 -15.29 -14.44
C ALA A 133 -14.20 -16.07 -15.76
N ARG A 134 -15.07 -15.60 -16.67
CA ARG A 134 -15.23 -16.18 -18.02
C ARG A 134 -13.94 -16.12 -18.84
N ALA A 135 -13.19 -15.03 -18.77
CA ALA A 135 -11.91 -14.90 -19.46
C ALA A 135 -10.84 -15.88 -18.97
N LEU A 136 -10.94 -16.33 -17.70
CA LEU A 136 -10.14 -17.41 -17.16
C LEU A 136 -10.73 -18.81 -17.45
N GLY A 137 -11.89 -18.91 -18.09
CA GLY A 137 -12.56 -20.20 -18.30
C GLY A 137 -13.19 -20.79 -17.03
N ALA A 138 -13.44 -19.96 -15.99
CA ALA A 138 -14.18 -20.40 -14.81
C ALA A 138 -15.64 -20.73 -15.21
N GLY A 139 -15.98 -22.02 -15.18
CA GLY A 139 -17.24 -22.57 -15.67
C GLY A 139 -18.41 -22.44 -14.68
N ILE A 140 -18.74 -21.23 -14.24
CA ILE A 140 -19.92 -21.05 -13.38
C ILE A 140 -21.19 -21.21 -14.23
N ARG A 141 -21.89 -22.33 -14.02
CA ARG A 141 -23.21 -22.58 -14.60
C ARG A 141 -24.28 -21.83 -13.82
N VAL A 142 -24.80 -20.75 -14.38
CA VAL A 142 -25.93 -20.01 -13.81
C VAL A 142 -27.20 -20.85 -13.98
N THR A 143 -27.76 -21.35 -12.87
CA THR A 143 -28.98 -22.16 -12.88
C THR A 143 -30.26 -21.33 -12.94
N ALA A 144 -30.22 -20.09 -12.42
CA ALA A 144 -31.30 -19.13 -12.47
C ALA A 144 -30.75 -17.69 -12.40
N GLY A 145 -31.43 -16.74 -13.05
CA GLY A 145 -31.06 -15.33 -13.08
C GLY A 145 -30.03 -14.97 -14.16
N ARG A 146 -29.36 -13.81 -13.99
CA ARG A 146 -28.27 -13.34 -14.84
C ARG A 146 -27.02 -13.11 -13.98
N TRP A 147 -25.85 -13.36 -14.56
CA TRP A 147 -24.56 -13.15 -13.91
C TRP A 147 -23.65 -12.37 -14.87
N GLU A 148 -23.78 -11.05 -14.80
CA GLU A 148 -23.19 -10.06 -15.68
C GLU A 148 -22.48 -9.00 -14.84
N ASP A 149 -21.48 -8.35 -15.42
CA ASP A 149 -20.72 -7.32 -14.73
C ASP A 149 -21.62 -6.15 -14.33
N HIS A 150 -21.49 -5.71 -13.09
CA HIS A 150 -22.07 -4.46 -12.62
C HIS A 150 -21.10 -3.29 -12.84
N ALA A 151 -21.60 -2.06 -12.76
CA ALA A 151 -20.76 -0.86 -12.84
C ALA A 151 -19.61 -0.85 -11.82
N ALA A 152 -19.84 -1.41 -10.63
CA ALA A 152 -18.82 -1.56 -9.59
C ALA A 152 -17.70 -2.53 -9.99
N ASP A 153 -18.01 -3.58 -10.76
CA ASP A 153 -17.02 -4.54 -11.27
C ASP A 153 -16.13 -3.89 -12.33
N SER A 154 -16.76 -3.12 -13.23
CA SER A 154 -16.04 -2.30 -14.21
C SER A 154 -15.12 -1.29 -13.53
N ALA A 155 -15.58 -0.58 -12.50
CA ALA A 155 -14.74 0.33 -11.70
C ALA A 155 -13.66 -0.42 -10.90
N TRP A 156 -13.88 -1.68 -10.54
CA TRP A 156 -12.85 -2.50 -9.91
C TRP A 156 -11.70 -2.80 -10.87
N ILE A 157 -11.96 -3.09 -12.13
CA ILE A 157 -10.89 -3.44 -13.07
C ILE A 157 -10.32 -2.22 -13.79
N THR A 158 -11.17 -1.35 -14.29
CA THR A 158 -10.81 -0.20 -15.12
C THR A 158 -11.53 1.04 -14.59
N PRO A 159 -11.15 1.55 -13.40
CA PRO A 159 -11.75 2.77 -12.87
C PRO A 159 -11.51 3.95 -13.82
N SER A 160 -12.44 4.90 -13.86
CA SER A 160 -12.12 6.21 -14.41
C SER A 160 -10.98 6.87 -13.61
N PRO A 161 -10.26 7.85 -14.16
CA PRO A 161 -9.26 8.59 -13.39
C PRO A 161 -9.83 9.17 -12.09
N GLU A 162 -11.03 9.76 -12.13
CA GLU A 162 -11.70 10.25 -10.91
C GLU A 162 -11.92 9.15 -9.87
N GLN A 163 -12.47 8.01 -10.27
CA GLN A 163 -12.70 6.87 -9.37
C GLN A 163 -11.39 6.33 -8.78
N LEU A 164 -10.35 6.21 -9.60
CA LEU A 164 -9.04 5.74 -9.16
C LEU A 164 -8.47 6.64 -8.08
N TYR A 165 -8.44 7.95 -8.34
CA TYR A 165 -7.80 8.89 -7.42
C TYR A 165 -8.64 9.12 -6.16
N HIS A 166 -9.97 9.12 -6.22
CA HIS A 166 -10.80 9.06 -5.02
C HIS A 166 -10.58 7.77 -4.21
N GLU A 167 -10.44 6.61 -4.86
CA GLU A 167 -10.18 5.34 -4.17
C GLU A 167 -8.81 5.33 -3.48
N LEU A 168 -7.78 5.86 -4.14
CA LEU A 168 -6.41 5.90 -3.61
C LEU A 168 -6.28 6.87 -2.43
N ASP A 169 -6.96 8.01 -2.49
CA ASP A 169 -6.54 9.24 -1.81
C ASP A 169 -7.63 9.89 -0.92
N ARG A 170 -8.64 9.10 -0.54
CA ARG A 170 -9.69 9.51 0.39
C ARG A 170 -9.18 9.66 1.83
N PHE A 171 -9.91 10.44 2.63
CA PHE A 171 -9.60 10.64 4.05
C PHE A 171 -9.97 9.44 4.92
N HIS A 172 -9.33 9.36 6.08
CA HIS A 172 -9.49 8.30 7.06
C HIS A 172 -9.86 8.88 8.42
N LEU A 173 -10.87 8.27 9.06
CA LEU A 173 -11.14 8.55 10.45
C LEU A 173 -10.32 7.60 11.33
N PRO A 174 -9.73 8.08 12.43
CA PRO A 174 -9.11 7.18 13.39
C PRO A 174 -10.17 6.26 14.00
N PRO A 175 -9.82 5.00 14.34
CA PRO A 175 -10.76 4.08 14.98
C PRO A 175 -11.21 4.57 16.36
N VAL A 176 -10.39 5.39 17.03
CA VAL A 176 -10.67 6.04 18.31
C VAL A 176 -10.12 7.48 18.24
N PRO A 177 -10.84 8.49 18.74
CA PRO A 177 -10.32 9.86 18.78
C PRO A 177 -8.97 9.94 19.50
N ASP A 178 -7.96 10.49 18.83
CA ASP A 178 -6.60 10.62 19.34
C ASP A 178 -6.08 12.03 19.03
N SER A 179 -5.63 12.77 20.04
CA SER A 179 -5.13 14.15 19.86
C SER A 179 -3.83 14.24 19.05
N THR A 180 -3.18 13.10 18.81
CA THR A 180 -1.95 12.95 18.05
C THR A 180 -2.19 12.35 16.66
N TRP A 181 -3.47 12.14 16.30
CA TRP A 181 -3.87 11.84 14.93
C TRP A 181 -3.66 13.06 14.04
N ALA A 182 -3.10 12.83 12.86
CA ALA A 182 -3.08 13.79 11.78
C ALA A 182 -3.19 13.08 10.42
N GLU A 183 -3.81 13.76 9.48
CA GLU A 183 -3.93 13.35 8.10
C GLU A 183 -3.70 14.57 7.20
N TRP A 184 -2.90 14.40 6.14
CA TRP A 184 -2.55 15.52 5.29
C TRP A 184 -2.33 15.13 3.83
N HIS A 185 -2.80 15.98 2.93
CA HIS A 185 -2.27 16.04 1.59
C HIS A 185 -0.99 16.87 1.59
N TYR A 186 0.06 16.37 0.97
CA TYR A 186 1.33 17.07 0.81
C TYR A 186 1.77 17.08 -0.65
N PHE A 187 2.21 18.26 -1.10
CA PHE A 187 2.60 18.51 -2.47
C PHE A 187 3.95 19.23 -2.52
N ASN A 188 4.76 18.84 -3.49
CA ASN A 188 5.99 19.55 -3.83
C ASN A 188 5.87 20.09 -5.24
N VAL A 189 6.29 21.33 -5.46
CA VAL A 189 6.35 21.95 -6.80
C VAL A 189 7.73 22.57 -7.00
N ALA A 190 8.47 22.10 -7.99
CA ALA A 190 9.79 22.62 -8.31
C ALA A 190 9.67 23.69 -9.42
N ALA A 191 9.85 24.96 -9.05
CA ALA A 191 9.90 26.07 -10.01
C ALA A 191 11.20 26.06 -10.83
N GLY A 192 12.27 25.51 -10.25
CA GLY A 192 13.57 25.33 -10.87
C GLY A 192 14.53 24.54 -9.99
N PRO A 193 15.82 24.44 -10.36
CA PRO A 193 16.82 23.72 -9.59
C PRO A 193 17.04 24.28 -8.17
N GLU A 194 16.85 25.59 -8.01
CA GLU A 194 17.11 26.34 -6.77
C GLU A 194 15.82 26.92 -6.16
N GLU A 195 14.66 26.66 -6.75
CA GLU A 195 13.39 27.20 -6.25
C GLU A 195 12.32 26.12 -6.24
N TRP A 196 11.70 25.92 -5.07
CA TRP A 196 10.62 24.96 -4.90
C TRP A 196 9.71 25.33 -3.74
N TRP A 197 8.56 24.68 -3.73
CA TRP A 197 7.47 24.91 -2.81
C TRP A 197 7.04 23.60 -2.17
N TYR A 198 6.79 23.65 -0.87
CA TYR A 198 6.12 22.61 -0.10
C TYR A 198 4.74 23.11 0.28
N VAL A 199 3.68 22.35 0.01
CA VAL A 199 2.30 22.69 0.36
C VAL A 199 1.67 21.53 1.11
N THR A 200 1.21 21.78 2.33
CA THR A 200 0.54 20.78 3.17
C THR A 200 -0.84 21.29 3.54
N TYR A 201 -1.87 20.50 3.25
CA TYR A 201 -3.21 20.66 3.81
C TYR A 201 -3.41 19.59 4.86
N LEU A 202 -3.41 19.99 6.13
CA LEU A 202 -3.40 19.09 7.28
C LEU A 202 -4.69 19.22 8.06
N VAL A 203 -5.23 18.09 8.50
CA VAL A 203 -6.20 17.99 9.59
C VAL A 203 -5.57 17.20 10.73
N GLY A 204 -5.89 17.55 11.98
CA GLY A 204 -5.32 16.85 13.11
C GLY A 204 -5.97 17.20 14.44
N GLY A 205 -5.70 16.34 15.43
CA GLY A 205 -6.34 16.35 16.74
C GLY A 205 -7.35 15.21 16.88
N ALA A 206 -8.12 15.26 17.97
CA ALA A 206 -9.03 14.18 18.35
C ALA A 206 -10.31 14.19 17.50
N ILE A 207 -10.22 13.77 16.23
CA ILE A 207 -11.33 13.68 15.28
C ILE A 207 -12.17 12.42 15.58
N PRO A 208 -13.52 12.46 15.46
CA PRO A 208 -14.34 13.64 15.16
C PRO A 208 -14.83 14.39 16.42
N ASP A 209 -14.77 13.75 17.60
CA ASP A 209 -15.55 14.15 18.78
C ASP A 209 -14.78 15.01 19.81
N GLY A 210 -13.48 15.19 19.64
CA GLY A 210 -12.61 15.95 20.54
C GLY A 210 -12.15 17.29 19.99
N ARG A 211 -11.06 17.83 20.54
CA ARG A 211 -10.45 19.06 20.01
C ARG A 211 -9.59 18.74 18.79
N TRP A 212 -10.00 19.26 17.65
CA TRP A 212 -9.28 19.11 16.38
C TRP A 212 -9.42 20.37 15.51
N GLY A 213 -8.64 20.43 14.44
CA GLY A 213 -8.65 21.52 13.48
C GLY A 213 -7.79 21.18 12.27
N GLY A 214 -7.44 22.21 11.51
CA GLY A 214 -6.69 22.04 10.28
C GLY A 214 -5.78 23.22 9.98
N GLN A 215 -4.81 22.99 9.11
CA GLN A 215 -3.80 23.96 8.75
C GLN A 215 -3.47 23.87 7.26
N LEU A 216 -3.32 25.03 6.63
CA LEU A 216 -2.56 25.16 5.39
C LEU A 216 -1.15 25.60 5.78
N LEU A 217 -0.15 24.80 5.42
CA LEU A 217 1.27 25.11 5.59
C LEU A 217 1.92 25.23 4.21
N VAL A 218 2.56 26.35 3.93
CA VAL A 218 3.32 26.53 2.69
C VAL A 218 4.72 27.00 3.02
N THR A 219 5.71 26.32 2.46
CA THR A 219 7.10 26.76 2.54
C THR A 219 7.67 26.99 1.15
N HIS A 220 8.20 28.19 0.91
CA HIS A 220 8.86 28.59 -0.31
C HIS A 220 10.37 28.66 -0.08
N ARG A 221 11.13 27.89 -0.85
CA ARG A 221 12.56 28.09 -1.00
C ARG A 221 12.81 28.99 -2.19
N LEU A 222 13.20 30.24 -1.94
CA LEU A 222 13.58 31.22 -2.97
C LEU A 222 14.95 30.89 -3.56
N PRO A 223 15.25 31.21 -4.84
CA PRO A 223 16.56 30.92 -5.47
C PRO A 223 17.79 31.21 -4.60
N GLY A 224 17.77 32.33 -3.86
CA GLY A 224 18.89 32.80 -3.05
C GLY A 224 19.16 32.10 -1.71
N GLY A 225 18.59 30.93 -1.42
CA GLY A 225 18.90 30.21 -0.15
C GLY A 225 17.85 30.32 0.95
N ARG A 226 17.03 31.38 0.91
CA ARG A 226 16.10 31.71 1.98
C ARG A 226 14.83 30.86 1.90
N TYR A 227 14.32 30.50 3.07
CA TYR A 227 13.03 29.86 3.24
C TYR A 227 12.02 30.85 3.81
N GLU A 228 10.87 30.95 3.17
CA GLU A 228 9.70 31.70 3.65
C GLU A 228 8.58 30.73 3.97
N ARG A 229 7.88 30.96 5.09
CA ARG A 229 6.83 30.09 5.58
C ARG A 229 5.54 30.87 5.76
N TYR A 230 4.45 30.27 5.30
CA TYR A 230 3.11 30.81 5.39
C TYR A 230 2.22 29.77 6.05
N GLN A 231 1.38 30.20 6.98
CA GLN A 231 0.46 29.32 7.68
C GLN A 231 -0.91 29.97 7.80
N SER A 232 -1.94 29.14 7.68
CA SER A 232 -3.31 29.46 8.06
C SER A 232 -3.85 28.32 8.92
N THR A 233 -4.51 28.64 10.03
CA THR A 233 -5.12 27.65 10.94
C THR A 233 -6.63 27.81 10.90
N VAL A 234 -7.34 26.69 10.87
CA VAL A 234 -8.79 26.62 10.69
C VAL A 234 -9.41 25.77 11.80
N PRO A 235 -10.47 26.23 12.48
CA PRO A 235 -11.19 25.44 13.48
C PRO A 235 -11.94 24.27 12.84
N GLY A 236 -12.16 23.19 13.59
CA GLY A 236 -12.79 21.96 13.11
C GLY A 236 -14.19 22.14 12.49
N ASP A 237 -14.98 23.08 12.99
CA ASP A 237 -16.33 23.41 12.46
C ASP A 237 -16.32 23.99 11.04
N SER A 238 -15.17 24.48 10.59
CA SER A 238 -14.94 25.05 9.27
C SER A 238 -14.26 24.07 8.31
N ILE A 239 -14.14 22.79 8.72
CA ILE A 239 -13.48 21.74 7.94
C ILE A 239 -14.51 20.77 7.39
N ARG A 240 -14.35 20.42 6.12
CA ARG A 240 -15.07 19.31 5.49
C ARG A 240 -14.07 18.36 4.85
N LEU A 241 -13.98 17.16 5.40
CA LEU A 241 -13.25 16.04 4.83
C LEU A 241 -14.24 14.99 4.32
N ASP A 242 -13.83 14.20 3.33
CA ASP A 242 -14.65 13.16 2.73
C ASP A 242 -13.93 11.81 2.81
N THR A 243 -14.55 10.81 3.44
CA THR A 243 -13.97 9.45 3.56
C THR A 243 -14.20 8.57 2.34
N THR A 244 -14.83 9.13 1.30
CA THR A 244 -15.12 8.48 0.02
C THR A 244 -14.44 9.17 -1.16
N ARG A 245 -13.94 10.39 -0.97
CA ARG A 245 -13.28 11.21 -2.01
C ARG A 245 -12.01 11.84 -1.47
N ALA A 246 -11.12 12.23 -2.37
CA ALA A 246 -9.87 12.95 -2.06
C ALA A 246 -10.08 14.46 -1.79
N ASP A 247 -11.32 14.89 -1.58
CA ASP A 247 -11.64 16.31 -1.42
C ASP A 247 -11.45 16.72 0.05
N LEU A 248 -10.74 17.84 0.25
CA LEU A 248 -10.58 18.48 1.56
C LEU A 248 -10.90 19.96 1.45
N ARG A 249 -11.69 20.48 2.38
CA ARG A 249 -11.90 21.92 2.56
C ARG A 249 -11.53 22.34 3.98
N LEU A 250 -10.61 23.30 4.08
CA LEU A 250 -10.17 23.97 5.30
C LEU A 250 -10.58 25.45 5.23
N GLY A 251 -11.83 25.75 5.57
CA GLY A 251 -12.40 27.10 5.40
C GLY A 251 -12.41 27.52 3.93
N ASP A 252 -11.58 28.52 3.61
CA ASP A 252 -11.38 29.04 2.24
C ASP A 252 -10.29 28.31 1.44
N ASN A 253 -9.54 27.41 2.08
CA ASN A 253 -8.53 26.59 1.43
C ASN A 253 -9.15 25.26 1.01
N ALA A 254 -8.77 24.73 -0.15
CA ALA A 254 -9.32 23.47 -0.63
C ALA A 254 -8.33 22.67 -1.48
N VAL A 255 -8.47 21.35 -1.41
CA VAL A 255 -7.99 20.38 -2.39
C VAL A 255 -9.22 19.71 -2.99
N THR A 256 -9.33 19.69 -4.31
CA THR A 256 -10.44 19.05 -5.01
C THR A 256 -9.90 18.19 -6.13
N GLN A 257 -10.34 16.94 -6.20
CA GLN A 257 -9.86 15.98 -7.19
C GLN A 257 -10.96 15.67 -8.21
N ARG A 258 -10.76 15.98 -9.49
CA ARG A 258 -11.70 15.67 -10.58
C ARG A 258 -10.94 15.12 -11.78
N ASP A 259 -11.42 14.03 -12.38
CA ASP A 259 -10.82 13.42 -13.58
C ASP A 259 -9.29 13.19 -13.48
N GLY A 260 -8.83 12.80 -12.30
CA GLY A 260 -7.41 12.59 -11.97
C GLY A 260 -6.58 13.86 -11.81
N ARG A 261 -7.18 15.05 -11.84
CA ARG A 261 -6.50 16.33 -11.58
C ARG A 261 -6.84 16.86 -10.20
N TYR A 262 -5.85 17.45 -9.53
CA TYR A 262 -5.98 18.05 -8.21
C TYR A 262 -5.94 19.56 -8.32
N THR A 263 -7.03 20.24 -7.99
CA THR A 263 -7.05 21.70 -7.86
C THR A 263 -6.78 22.09 -6.42
N LEU A 264 -5.72 22.89 -6.21
CA LEU A 264 -5.32 23.42 -4.92
C LEU A 264 -5.65 24.91 -4.86
N GLN A 265 -6.35 25.31 -3.81
CA GLN A 265 -6.65 26.71 -3.52
C GLN A 265 -6.27 27.01 -2.08
N GLY A 266 -5.62 28.15 -1.85
CA GLY A 266 -5.17 28.49 -0.51
C GLY A 266 -4.80 29.94 -0.29
N ARG A 267 -4.95 30.39 0.95
CA ARG A 267 -4.55 31.70 1.46
C ARG A 267 -3.92 31.56 2.84
N ALA A 268 -2.74 32.15 3.02
CA ALA A 268 -2.00 32.12 4.27
C ALA A 268 -1.20 33.43 4.44
N GLY A 269 -1.70 34.34 5.27
CA GLY A 269 -1.14 35.69 5.38
C GLY A 269 -1.13 36.41 4.03
N ALA A 270 0.06 36.82 3.56
CA ALA A 270 0.24 37.47 2.25
C ALA A 270 0.26 36.49 1.06
N LEU A 271 0.28 35.18 1.31
CA LEU A 271 0.30 34.16 0.26
C LEU A 271 -1.12 33.86 -0.24
N ARG A 272 -1.28 33.79 -1.57
CA ARG A 272 -2.38 33.14 -2.28
C ARG A 272 -1.80 32.07 -3.20
N LEU A 273 -2.42 30.90 -3.24
CA LEU A 273 -2.07 29.84 -4.19
C LEU A 273 -3.30 29.38 -4.96
N ALA A 274 -3.11 29.12 -6.25
CA ALA A 274 -4.10 28.51 -7.13
C ALA A 274 -3.36 27.63 -8.13
N LEU A 275 -3.41 26.32 -7.94
CA LEU A 275 -2.68 25.34 -8.73
C LEU A 275 -3.58 24.22 -9.21
N THR A 276 -3.21 23.62 -10.33
CA THR A 276 -3.68 22.31 -10.75
C THR A 276 -2.48 21.38 -10.85
N VAL A 277 -2.51 20.27 -10.11
CA VAL A 277 -1.52 19.18 -10.19
C VAL A 277 -2.13 18.03 -10.96
N THR A 278 -1.47 17.63 -12.05
CA THR A 278 -1.87 16.52 -12.91
C THR A 278 -0.86 15.38 -12.77
N PRO A 279 -1.21 14.28 -12.08
CA PRO A 279 -0.38 13.09 -12.01
C PRO A 279 -0.07 12.53 -13.39
N HIS A 280 1.17 12.05 -13.57
CA HIS A 280 1.51 11.27 -14.75
C HIS A 280 0.88 9.88 -14.66
N ARG A 281 0.40 9.38 -15.81
CA ARG A 281 -0.24 8.07 -15.90
C ARG A 281 0.69 6.98 -15.38
N HIS A 282 0.14 6.08 -14.57
CA HIS A 282 0.83 4.95 -13.93
C HIS A 282 1.95 5.30 -12.95
N ARG A 283 2.21 6.60 -12.69
CA ARG A 283 3.22 7.07 -11.73
C ARG A 283 2.63 7.28 -10.34
N TYR A 284 2.06 6.21 -9.76
CA TYR A 284 1.50 6.23 -8.41
C TYR A 284 1.95 5.00 -7.61
N PHE A 285 1.92 5.12 -6.30
CA PHE A 285 2.10 4.02 -5.36
C PHE A 285 0.79 3.82 -4.57
N PRO A 286 0.30 2.58 -4.43
CA PRO A 286 -0.99 2.33 -3.80
C PRO A 286 -0.97 2.76 -2.32
N PRO A 287 -2.15 2.98 -1.71
CA PRO A 287 -2.20 3.19 -0.28
C PRO A 287 -1.54 2.01 0.43
N VAL A 288 -0.90 2.25 1.57
CA VAL A 288 -0.26 1.26 2.45
C VAL A 288 -0.65 1.58 3.87
N SER A 289 -0.99 0.55 4.64
CA SER A 289 -1.26 0.63 6.07
C SER A 289 -0.03 0.06 6.74
N LEU A 290 0.59 0.82 7.63
CA LEU A 290 1.87 0.48 8.22
C LEU A 290 1.71 -0.40 9.46
N ARG A 291 0.68 -0.18 10.28
CA ARG A 291 0.40 -0.95 11.49
C ARG A 291 -1.08 -0.97 11.86
N GLU A 292 -1.47 -2.08 12.49
CA GLU A 292 -2.67 -2.19 13.33
C GLU A 292 -2.23 -2.13 14.81
N GLY A 293 -3.02 -1.53 15.70
CA GLY A 293 -2.71 -1.37 17.13
C GLY A 293 -2.65 0.09 17.59
N ALA A 294 -1.69 0.43 18.45
CA ALA A 294 -1.61 1.75 19.11
C ALA A 294 -1.15 2.92 18.20
N TYR A 295 -0.64 2.60 17.02
CA TYR A 295 -0.14 3.57 16.03
C TYR A 295 -0.71 3.26 14.64
N PRO A 296 -2.05 3.33 14.44
CA PRO A 296 -2.62 3.15 13.12
C PRO A 296 -2.11 4.28 12.23
N SER A 297 -1.38 3.93 11.18
CA SER A 297 -0.86 4.89 10.20
C SER A 297 -0.78 4.29 8.81
N GLY A 298 -0.73 5.15 7.82
CA GLY A 298 -0.62 4.77 6.44
C GLY A 298 -0.31 5.97 5.55
N TYR A 299 -0.03 5.65 4.30
CA TYR A 299 0.27 6.64 3.28
C TYR A 299 -0.13 6.12 1.92
N VAL A 300 -0.29 7.03 0.97
CA VAL A 300 -0.44 6.78 -0.46
C VAL A 300 0.38 7.82 -1.22
N VAL A 301 0.86 7.46 -2.41
CA VAL A 301 1.51 8.42 -3.31
C VAL A 301 0.71 8.46 -4.61
N PRO A 302 -0.34 9.30 -4.71
CA PRO A 302 -1.15 9.38 -5.91
C PRO A 302 -0.34 9.92 -7.10
N ALA A 303 0.66 10.77 -6.83
CA ALA A 303 1.47 11.38 -7.87
C ALA A 303 2.96 11.33 -7.50
N LEU A 304 3.60 10.19 -7.79
CA LEU A 304 5.05 10.06 -7.63
C LEU A 304 5.79 10.98 -8.62
N SER A 305 5.17 11.22 -9.77
CA SER A 305 5.56 12.23 -10.75
C SER A 305 4.31 12.90 -11.32
N ALA A 306 4.33 14.23 -11.41
CA ALA A 306 3.22 15.05 -11.88
C ALA A 306 3.73 16.36 -12.51
N THR A 307 2.81 17.08 -13.14
CA THR A 307 3.00 18.48 -13.53
C THR A 307 2.08 19.39 -12.74
N ALA A 308 2.56 20.59 -12.42
CA ALA A 308 1.79 21.66 -11.81
C ALA A 308 1.65 22.85 -12.76
N GLU A 309 0.45 23.40 -12.82
CA GLU A 309 0.10 24.61 -13.57
C GLU A 309 -0.65 25.58 -12.65
N GLY A 310 -0.45 26.89 -12.85
CA GLY A 310 -1.11 27.94 -12.05
C GLY A 310 -0.12 28.90 -11.43
N GLU A 311 -0.38 29.38 -10.21
CA GLU A 311 0.45 30.39 -9.58
C GLU A 311 0.48 30.33 -8.04
N PHE A 312 1.62 30.74 -7.48
CA PHE A 312 1.74 31.26 -6.12
C PHE A 312 1.92 32.77 -6.19
N CYS A 313 1.20 33.52 -5.38
CA CYS A 313 1.37 34.96 -5.24
C CYS A 313 1.67 35.31 -3.79
N VAL A 314 2.78 36.00 -3.56
CA VAL A 314 3.15 36.59 -2.27
C VAL A 314 2.97 38.10 -2.41
N ALA A 315 1.96 38.64 -1.74
CA ALA A 315 1.49 40.01 -1.95
C ALA A 315 1.25 40.27 -3.46
N ALA A 316 2.00 41.19 -4.07
CA ALA A 316 1.87 41.55 -5.48
C ALA A 316 2.75 40.72 -6.44
N ARG A 317 3.61 39.84 -5.93
CA ARG A 317 4.57 39.07 -6.75
C ARG A 317 4.05 37.65 -6.96
N CYS A 318 3.92 37.24 -8.21
CA CYS A 318 3.43 35.91 -8.55
C CYS A 318 4.49 35.08 -9.29
N THR A 319 4.71 33.85 -8.83
CA THR A 319 5.42 32.80 -9.55
C THR A 319 4.40 31.95 -10.30
N ARG A 320 4.50 31.93 -11.63
CA ARG A 320 3.59 31.17 -12.51
C ARG A 320 4.25 29.87 -12.96
N PHE A 321 3.44 28.83 -13.10
CA PHE A 321 3.85 27.50 -13.54
C PHE A 321 3.09 27.11 -14.80
N ALA A 322 3.83 26.62 -15.78
CA ALA A 322 3.32 26.07 -17.03
C ALA A 322 3.92 24.66 -17.20
N ALA A 323 3.43 23.71 -16.39
CA ALA A 323 3.90 22.33 -16.27
C ALA A 323 5.21 22.15 -15.48
N ALA A 324 5.30 22.75 -14.30
CA ALA A 324 6.43 22.54 -13.39
C ALA A 324 6.40 21.12 -12.78
N PRO A 325 7.55 20.45 -12.57
CA PRO A 325 7.59 19.15 -11.92
C PRO A 325 6.96 19.19 -10.53
N ALA A 326 6.09 18.22 -10.26
CA ALA A 326 5.36 18.12 -9.00
C ALA A 326 5.31 16.69 -8.46
N TYR A 327 5.02 16.60 -7.17
CA TYR A 327 4.85 15.37 -6.41
C TYR A 327 3.65 15.53 -5.46
N HIS A 328 2.95 14.44 -5.19
CA HIS A 328 1.88 14.38 -4.20
C HIS A 328 1.89 13.06 -3.43
N ASP A 329 1.87 13.16 -2.10
CA ASP A 329 1.47 12.08 -1.21
C ASP A 329 0.39 12.51 -0.23
N HIS A 330 -0.23 11.52 0.38
CA HIS A 330 -1.22 11.69 1.42
C HIS A 330 -0.96 10.68 2.52
N ASN A 331 -0.80 11.18 3.74
CA ASN A 331 -0.43 10.39 4.90
C ASN A 331 -1.50 10.56 5.97
N TRP A 332 -1.81 9.49 6.69
CA TRP A 332 -2.77 9.48 7.79
C TRP A 332 -2.23 8.66 8.94
N GLY A 333 -2.57 9.02 10.17
CA GLY A 333 -2.20 8.18 11.30
C GLY A 333 -2.02 8.89 12.61
N VAL A 334 -1.59 8.11 13.59
CA VAL A 334 -1.03 8.58 14.85
C VAL A 334 0.46 8.85 14.68
N TRP A 335 0.89 10.09 14.91
CA TRP A 335 2.26 10.54 14.62
C TRP A 335 3.08 10.96 15.85
N ARG A 336 2.56 10.75 17.07
CA ARG A 336 3.35 11.00 18.28
C ARG A 336 4.60 10.14 18.28
N GLU A 337 5.76 10.77 18.46
CA GLU A 337 7.06 10.08 18.59
C GLU A 337 7.46 9.20 17.39
N VAL A 338 6.74 9.31 16.27
CA VAL A 338 7.06 8.62 15.02
C VAL A 338 8.16 9.39 14.29
N THR A 339 9.12 8.65 13.74
CA THR A 339 10.12 9.19 12.81
C THR A 339 10.13 8.39 11.52
N TRP A 340 10.70 8.94 10.46
CA TRP A 340 10.77 8.23 9.18
C TRP A 340 12.01 8.60 8.38
N ASP A 341 12.38 7.69 7.48
CA ASP A 341 13.15 8.01 6.29
C ASP A 341 12.20 7.92 5.11
N TRP A 342 12.13 8.98 4.31
CA TRP A 342 11.24 9.03 3.16
C TRP A 342 11.93 9.70 1.98
N GLY A 343 11.60 9.30 0.76
CA GLY A 343 12.08 10.02 -0.39
C GLY A 343 11.42 9.65 -1.69
N ALA A 344 11.22 10.67 -2.52
CA ALA A 344 10.71 10.57 -3.87
C ALA A 344 11.67 11.26 -4.83
N ALA A 345 12.02 10.58 -5.92
CA ALA A 345 12.96 11.10 -6.90
C ALA A 345 12.51 10.78 -8.33
N HIS A 346 12.72 11.75 -9.22
CA HIS A 346 12.38 11.67 -10.63
C HIS A 346 13.65 11.68 -11.48
N GLY A 347 13.88 10.58 -12.20
CA GLY A 347 14.95 10.42 -13.18
C GLY A 347 14.44 10.58 -14.62
N GLY A 348 15.29 10.25 -15.59
CA GLY A 348 14.92 10.32 -17.00
C GLY A 348 13.95 9.24 -17.44
N ALA A 349 14.01 8.05 -16.83
CA ALA A 349 13.15 6.92 -17.17
C ALA A 349 12.34 6.40 -15.97
N LEU A 350 12.94 6.45 -14.79
CA LEU A 350 12.44 5.86 -13.55
C LEU A 350 12.06 6.94 -12.55
N ASP A 351 10.92 6.71 -11.89
CA ASP A 351 10.63 7.33 -10.62
C ASP A 351 10.98 6.35 -9.51
N LEU A 352 11.49 6.90 -8.41
CA LEU A 352 11.88 6.16 -7.22
C LEU A 352 11.10 6.68 -6.02
N LEU A 353 10.54 5.76 -5.26
CA LEU A 353 9.99 6.01 -3.93
C LEU A 353 10.69 5.09 -2.94
N TYR A 354 11.15 5.62 -1.81
CA TYR A 354 11.53 4.81 -0.68
C TYR A 354 10.91 5.35 0.60
N GLY A 355 10.70 4.45 1.56
CA GLY A 355 10.20 4.85 2.86
C GLY A 355 10.40 3.80 3.93
N ALA A 356 10.55 4.28 5.16
CA ALA A 356 10.47 3.51 6.39
C ALA A 356 9.90 4.41 7.47
N VAL A 357 8.94 3.90 8.23
CA VAL A 357 8.34 4.60 9.38
C VAL A 357 8.70 3.82 10.64
N TYR A 358 9.14 4.55 11.66
CA TYR A 358 9.64 4.01 12.93
C TYR A 358 8.77 4.53 14.08
N ALA A 359 8.09 3.62 14.78
CA ALA A 359 7.36 3.91 16.01
C ALA A 359 8.30 3.90 17.23
N PRO A 360 7.96 4.57 18.35
CA PRO A 360 8.82 4.59 19.54
C PRO A 360 9.10 3.19 20.13
N ASP A 361 8.13 2.27 20.06
CA ASP A 361 8.30 0.87 20.49
C ASP A 361 9.18 0.04 19.55
N ASP A 362 9.63 0.60 18.42
CA ASP A 362 10.62 -0.03 17.54
C ASP A 362 12.03 0.04 18.15
N THR A 363 12.13 -0.32 19.43
CA THR A 363 13.40 -0.67 20.05
C THR A 363 14.00 -1.83 19.26
N LEU A 364 15.21 -1.63 18.78
CA LEU A 364 16.00 -2.61 18.04
C LEU A 364 16.25 -3.82 18.96
N PRO A 365 15.63 -4.97 18.68
CA PRO A 365 16.46 -6.09 18.26
C PRO A 365 16.10 -6.49 16.83
N ALA A 366 17.13 -6.61 16.00
CA ALA A 366 17.07 -7.44 14.81
C ALA A 366 16.49 -8.82 15.19
N ASN A 367 15.62 -9.37 14.35
CA ASN A 367 15.03 -10.71 14.44
C ASN A 367 13.75 -10.87 15.27
N ARG A 368 12.61 -10.54 14.65
CA ARG A 368 11.47 -11.48 14.64
C ARG A 368 10.87 -11.73 13.25
N THR A 369 11.14 -10.90 12.25
CA THR A 369 10.62 -11.11 10.88
C THR A 369 11.68 -11.14 9.76
N GLY A 370 12.95 -10.83 10.03
CA GLY A 370 14.04 -10.88 9.03
C GLY A 370 13.85 -9.99 7.78
N ALA A 371 12.75 -9.24 7.68
CA ALA A 371 12.45 -8.40 6.53
C ALA A 371 13.19 -7.05 6.63
N PRO A 372 13.81 -6.56 5.55
CA PRO A 372 14.42 -5.24 5.53
C PRO A 372 13.35 -4.13 5.73
N ARG A 373 13.71 -3.08 6.47
CA ARG A 373 12.79 -2.05 7.01
C ARG A 373 12.34 -1.03 5.97
N ILE A 374 13.13 -0.81 4.93
CA ILE A 374 12.89 0.24 3.92
C ILE A 374 12.35 -0.43 2.66
N PHE A 375 11.16 -0.03 2.23
CA PHE A 375 10.68 -0.39 0.90
C PHE A 375 11.30 0.54 -0.14
N VAL A 376 11.53 0.02 -1.34
CA VAL A 376 11.98 0.82 -2.48
C VAL A 376 11.15 0.44 -3.69
N ALA A 377 10.33 1.35 -4.19
CA ALA A 377 9.55 1.17 -5.40
C ALA A 377 10.23 1.89 -6.57
N LEU A 378 10.43 1.16 -7.67
CA LEU A 378 10.82 1.73 -8.95
C LEU A 378 9.60 1.70 -9.87
N VAL A 379 9.30 2.83 -10.48
CA VAL A 379 8.13 3.03 -11.35
C VAL A 379 8.59 3.59 -12.69
N ASP A 380 8.01 3.10 -13.78
CA ASP A 380 8.20 3.66 -15.13
C ASP A 380 6.85 4.03 -15.77
N SER A 381 6.83 4.42 -17.05
CA SER A 381 5.61 4.84 -17.74
C SER A 381 4.58 3.72 -17.91
N ALA A 382 4.98 2.45 -17.73
CA ALA A 382 4.12 1.28 -17.73
C ALA A 382 3.69 0.86 -16.31
N GLY A 383 4.00 1.67 -15.28
CA GLY A 383 3.68 1.40 -13.88
C GLY A 383 4.84 0.82 -13.10
N VAL A 384 4.53 0.12 -12.00
CA VAL A 384 5.56 -0.43 -11.10
C VAL A 384 6.48 -1.40 -11.85
N ARG A 385 7.77 -1.12 -11.78
CA ARG A 385 8.85 -1.89 -12.39
C ARG A 385 9.34 -2.97 -11.44
N GLN A 386 9.62 -2.61 -10.19
CA GLN A 386 10.01 -3.53 -9.13
C GLN A 386 9.78 -2.90 -7.75
N ILE A 387 9.44 -3.76 -6.78
CA ILE A 387 9.46 -3.42 -5.35
C ILE A 387 10.63 -4.18 -4.71
N LEU A 388 11.61 -3.43 -4.26
CA LEU A 388 12.83 -3.90 -3.59
C LEU A 388 12.76 -3.56 -2.11
N ARG A 389 13.76 -4.04 -1.36
CA ARG A 389 13.91 -3.71 0.05
C ARG A 389 15.36 -3.36 0.39
N ALA A 390 15.56 -2.33 1.20
CA ALA A 390 16.85 -1.92 1.73
C ALA A 390 16.92 -2.14 3.24
N ARG A 391 18.12 -2.43 3.75
CA ARG A 391 18.34 -2.65 5.19
C ARG A 391 18.42 -1.36 5.98
N GLU A 392 19.10 -0.36 5.42
CA GLU A 392 19.38 0.93 6.06
C GLU A 392 19.64 2.01 4.99
N VAL A 393 19.46 3.27 5.38
CA VAL A 393 19.98 4.43 4.65
C VAL A 393 21.26 4.90 5.33
N ARG A 394 22.36 4.99 4.58
CA ARG A 394 23.66 5.43 5.10
C ARG A 394 23.88 6.89 4.76
N TYR A 395 23.77 7.75 5.77
CA TYR A 395 24.05 9.17 5.68
C TYR A 395 25.56 9.45 5.86
N ALA A 396 26.11 10.38 5.09
CA ALA A 396 27.53 10.70 5.12
C ALA A 396 27.84 12.18 4.88
N GLY A 397 28.89 12.65 5.55
CA GLY A 397 29.39 14.03 5.48
C GLY A 397 28.45 15.04 6.14
N ARG A 398 28.88 16.30 6.17
CA ARG A 398 28.09 17.44 6.68
C ARG A 398 27.81 18.41 5.54
N HIS A 399 26.56 18.80 5.36
CA HIS A 399 26.18 19.77 4.35
C HIS A 399 26.85 21.13 4.65
N PRO A 400 27.40 21.84 3.64
CA PRO A 400 28.16 23.07 3.84
C PRO A 400 27.31 24.27 4.28
N GLY A 401 26.01 24.25 3.97
CA GLY A 401 25.06 25.21 4.56
C GLY A 401 25.01 25.00 6.08
N SER A 402 25.36 26.04 6.84
CA SER A 402 25.43 26.05 8.31
C SER A 402 24.18 25.47 8.99
N ASP A 403 24.33 25.05 10.25
CA ASP A 403 23.24 24.44 11.04
C ASP A 403 21.98 25.29 11.00
N ARG A 404 20.89 24.72 10.44
CA ARG A 404 19.59 25.39 10.37
C ARG A 404 18.74 24.89 11.52
N ALA A 405 18.15 25.81 12.29
CA ALA A 405 17.40 25.48 13.50
C ALA A 405 18.17 24.59 14.52
N GLY A 406 19.51 24.68 14.51
CA GLY A 406 20.40 23.88 15.35
C GLY A 406 20.60 22.44 14.89
N ALA A 407 20.24 22.10 13.64
CA ALA A 407 20.48 20.79 13.04
C ALA A 407 21.50 20.87 11.89
N ALA A 408 22.42 19.90 11.89
CA ALA A 408 23.31 19.62 10.78
C ALA A 408 22.64 18.59 9.84
N ALA A 409 22.55 18.91 8.56
CA ALA A 409 22.13 17.94 7.54
C ALA A 409 23.33 17.16 6.99
N PRO A 410 23.10 15.91 6.54
CA PRO A 410 24.12 15.15 5.82
C PRO A 410 24.41 15.77 4.45
N ALA A 411 25.66 15.64 3.97
CA ALA A 411 26.01 16.08 2.62
C ALA A 411 25.48 15.10 1.55
N SER A 412 25.31 13.84 1.90
CA SER A 412 24.92 12.77 0.99
C SER A 412 24.33 11.58 1.73
N PHE A 413 23.68 10.68 0.99
CA PHE A 413 23.32 9.36 1.51
C PHE A 413 23.33 8.29 0.42
N THR A 414 23.39 7.03 0.84
CA THR A 414 23.32 5.86 -0.04
C THR A 414 22.47 4.74 0.56
N PHE A 415 21.90 3.90 -0.29
CA PHE A 415 21.36 2.61 0.12
C PHE A 415 21.50 1.57 -0.99
N VAL A 416 21.47 0.30 -0.60
CA VAL A 416 21.39 -0.84 -1.51
C VAL A 416 20.07 -1.55 -1.25
N ALA A 417 19.25 -1.65 -2.29
CA ALA A 417 17.97 -2.32 -2.25
C ALA A 417 18.01 -3.58 -3.11
N ALA A 418 17.46 -4.68 -2.60
CA ALA A 418 17.46 -5.96 -3.29
C ALA A 418 16.13 -6.71 -3.10
N ARG A 419 15.82 -7.57 -4.06
CA ARG A 419 14.79 -8.61 -3.98
C ARG A 419 15.18 -9.74 -4.92
N ASP A 420 15.40 -10.93 -4.38
CA ASP A 420 15.88 -12.08 -5.15
C ASP A 420 17.17 -11.72 -5.93
N ALA A 421 17.18 -11.88 -7.25
CA ALA A 421 18.31 -11.52 -8.11
C ALA A 421 18.37 -10.02 -8.47
N ASP A 422 17.32 -9.25 -8.18
CA ASP A 422 17.24 -7.84 -8.50
C ASP A 422 17.93 -7.00 -7.43
N THR A 423 18.76 -6.06 -7.88
CA THR A 423 19.57 -5.21 -7.00
C THR A 423 19.70 -3.82 -7.58
N VAL A 424 19.62 -2.80 -6.73
CA VAL A 424 19.95 -1.41 -7.09
C VAL A 424 20.70 -0.73 -5.96
N THR A 425 21.63 0.13 -6.33
CA THR A 425 22.30 1.08 -5.45
C THR A 425 21.81 2.47 -5.81
N MET A 426 21.33 3.19 -4.80
CA MET A 426 20.97 4.59 -4.92
C MET A 426 21.98 5.42 -4.13
N ALA A 427 22.43 6.51 -4.73
CA ALA A 427 23.27 7.50 -4.08
C ALA A 427 22.71 8.89 -4.35
N ALA A 428 22.62 9.72 -3.31
CA ALA A 428 22.15 11.10 -3.41
C ALA A 428 23.14 12.09 -2.79
N THR A 429 23.30 13.23 -3.45
CA THR A 429 24.00 14.41 -2.94
C THR A 429 22.96 15.46 -2.58
N ILE A 430 23.00 15.94 -1.34
CA ILE A 430 22.07 16.96 -0.85
C ILE A 430 22.51 18.32 -1.39
N LEU A 431 21.57 19.01 -2.05
CA LEU A 431 21.76 20.34 -2.62
C LEU A 431 21.37 21.45 -1.62
N ASP A 432 20.28 21.22 -0.90
CA ASP A 432 19.82 22.13 0.15
C ASP A 432 18.91 21.40 1.13
N PHE A 433 18.69 21.98 2.31
CA PHE A 433 17.82 21.40 3.32
C PHE A 433 17.12 22.44 4.17
N GLN A 434 15.93 22.09 4.65
CA GLN A 434 15.26 22.81 5.71
C GLN A 434 15.25 21.96 6.97
N ALA A 435 15.38 22.63 8.11
CA ALA A 435 15.18 22.01 9.41
C ALA A 435 13.98 22.65 10.13
N SER A 436 13.18 21.81 10.80
CA SER A 436 12.13 22.23 11.73
C SER A 436 12.23 21.43 13.03
N ARG A 437 11.79 22.06 14.13
CA ARG A 437 11.62 21.34 15.41
C ARG A 437 10.28 20.64 15.38
N THR A 438 10.24 19.38 15.76
CA THR A 438 8.99 18.67 16.01
C THR A 438 8.52 18.95 17.43
N THR A 439 7.26 19.35 17.59
CA THR A 439 6.64 19.61 18.90
C THR A 439 5.96 18.37 19.48
N SER A 440 5.84 17.28 18.71
CA SER A 440 5.13 16.04 19.05
C SER A 440 6.02 14.93 19.61
N THR A 441 7.33 15.15 19.70
CA THR A 441 8.29 14.17 20.19
C THR A 441 8.83 14.61 21.54
N ALA A 442 8.80 13.75 22.56
CA ALA A 442 9.54 13.99 23.81
C ALA A 442 11.06 14.15 23.58
N ALA A 443 11.55 13.70 22.42
CA ALA A 443 12.92 13.84 21.95
C ALA A 443 13.19 15.19 21.27
N THR A 444 14.40 15.73 21.44
CA THR A 444 14.92 16.98 20.85
C THR A 444 15.12 16.94 19.33
N ARG A 445 14.57 15.94 18.63
CA ARG A 445 14.83 15.67 17.22
C ARG A 445 14.46 16.85 16.31
N ARG A 446 15.11 16.89 15.16
CA ARG A 446 14.94 17.89 14.10
C ARG A 446 14.56 17.16 12.83
N PHE A 447 13.45 17.58 12.25
CA PHE A 447 12.99 17.07 10.98
C PHE A 447 13.72 17.79 9.85
N LEU A 448 14.28 17.03 8.93
CA LEU A 448 14.98 17.53 7.76
C LEU A 448 14.15 17.27 6.50
N GLN A 449 13.91 18.33 5.73
CA GLN A 449 13.39 18.25 4.36
C GLN A 449 14.48 18.68 3.39
N MET A 450 14.94 17.74 2.57
CA MET A 450 16.13 17.89 1.75
C MET A 450 15.78 17.81 0.27
N ARG A 451 16.46 18.62 -0.54
CA ARG A 451 16.49 18.49 -2.00
C ARG A 451 17.84 17.93 -2.39
N GLY A 452 17.88 16.98 -3.32
CA GLY A 452 19.15 16.41 -3.78
C GLY A 452 19.15 15.95 -5.23
N ARG A 453 20.36 15.73 -5.75
CA ARG A 453 20.59 14.97 -6.99
C ARG A 453 20.79 13.52 -6.62
N PHE A 454 20.28 12.61 -7.44
CA PHE A 454 20.51 11.19 -7.24
C PHE A 454 21.09 10.51 -8.46
N THR A 455 21.73 9.37 -8.21
CA THR A 455 22.08 8.37 -9.20
C THR A 455 21.56 7.02 -8.73
N LEU A 456 21.09 6.21 -9.67
CA LEU A 456 20.60 4.86 -9.47
C LEU A 456 21.35 3.95 -10.44
N ARG A 457 21.86 2.81 -9.95
CA ARG A 457 22.51 1.80 -10.80
C ARG A 457 22.20 0.41 -10.28
N GLY A 458 22.03 -0.57 -11.16
CA GLY A 458 21.77 -1.94 -10.73
C GLY A 458 21.31 -2.87 -11.85
N ARG A 459 20.58 -3.91 -11.46
CA ARG A 459 19.98 -4.90 -12.37
C ARG A 459 18.56 -5.24 -11.91
N ILE A 460 17.61 -5.17 -12.85
CA ILE A 460 16.21 -5.56 -12.65
C ILE A 460 15.79 -6.51 -13.76
N ALA A 461 15.23 -7.66 -13.41
CA ALA A 461 14.84 -8.74 -14.32
C ALA A 461 15.96 -9.09 -15.31
N GLY A 462 17.19 -9.24 -14.81
CA GLY A 462 18.37 -9.55 -15.61
C GLY A 462 18.93 -8.39 -16.44
N ARG A 463 18.25 -7.23 -16.53
CA ARG A 463 18.68 -6.07 -17.33
C ARG A 463 19.36 -5.01 -16.48
N VAL A 464 20.46 -4.45 -16.97
CA VAL A 464 21.12 -3.32 -16.30
C VAL A 464 20.18 -2.12 -16.31
N VAL A 465 20.06 -1.46 -15.16
CA VAL A 465 19.32 -0.22 -15.00
C VAL A 465 20.29 0.85 -14.50
N ALA A 466 20.17 2.05 -15.07
CA ALA A 466 20.88 3.23 -14.62
C ALA A 466 20.00 4.45 -14.86
N ASP A 467 19.93 5.34 -13.88
CA ASP A 467 19.20 6.60 -14.01
C ASP A 467 19.80 7.66 -13.08
N SER A 468 19.45 8.91 -13.31
CA SER A 468 19.83 10.03 -12.46
C SER A 468 18.83 11.17 -12.59
N GLY A 469 18.71 11.97 -11.55
CA GLY A 469 17.81 13.10 -11.56
C GLY A 469 17.81 13.84 -10.24
N THR A 470 16.64 14.31 -9.83
CA THR A 470 16.49 15.07 -8.59
C THR A 470 15.35 14.52 -7.75
N GLY A 471 15.44 14.70 -6.43
CA GLY A 471 14.44 14.19 -5.50
C GLY A 471 14.30 15.06 -4.26
N PHE A 472 13.23 14.80 -3.54
CA PHE A 472 12.96 15.29 -2.19
C PHE A 472 13.12 14.14 -1.22
N PHE A 473 13.79 14.41 -0.10
CA PHE A 473 14.20 13.40 0.87
C PHE A 473 13.95 13.93 2.27
N GLU A 474 13.54 13.06 3.18
CA GLU A 474 13.17 13.43 4.54
C GLU A 474 13.79 12.45 5.52
N THR A 475 14.26 12.98 6.65
CA THR A 475 14.80 12.20 7.76
C THR A 475 14.80 13.02 9.06
N TYR A 476 15.24 12.40 10.14
CA TYR A 476 15.36 13.00 11.46
C TYR A 476 16.82 12.97 11.93
N VAL A 477 17.24 14.07 12.56
CA VAL A 477 18.53 14.17 13.27
C VAL A 477 18.31 14.63 14.71
N GLU A 478 19.32 14.46 15.56
CA GLU A 478 19.27 14.90 16.96
C GLU A 478 19.39 16.42 17.15
#